data_AF-A0A932QQR1-F1
#
_entry.id   AF-A0A932QQR1-F1
#
_cell.length_a   1.000
_cell.length_b   1.000
_cell.length_c   1.000
_cell.angle_alpha   90.00
_cell.angle_beta   90.00
_cell.angle_gamma   90.00
#
_symmetry.space_group_name_H-M   'P 1'
#
loop_
_entity.id
_entity.type
_entity.pdbx_description
1 polymer ?
#
loop_
_entity_poly.entity_id
_entity_poly.type
_entity_poly.pdbx_seq_one_letter_code
_entity_poly.pdbx_strand_id
1 'polypeptide(L)'
;MNLKKFYKPNRELKARNKAIFLSAFKSKFPTARQKAPTFRYFIRGVGFSAGLILLLIAGATYADQKNVGADNILYPLKRSTEAVKSIFTSGSQKAEFHLELAQRRLDEIKEIRSKNPENPKITSLSKELESEVENSIGTIEFNKNIVKKENIPPPFLPVAPSQKPGAFSHRASSTKESQTQNLNLKEIEEVGKKVSEEYQNEFKDEEVESQTNHPPNEGEQNKTENATLSTPEILNQHQTEICESWKKIIEEQDEAAVELMVKTPEIIVKFQENCRNLPNQKND
;
A
#
# COMPACT_ATOMS: atom_id res chain seq x y z
N MET A 1 -8.10 2.18 -91.50
CA MET A 1 -8.32 0.87 -90.84
C MET A 1 -8.02 0.99 -89.34
N ASN A 2 -8.91 0.53 -88.47
CA ASN A 2 -8.80 0.75 -87.01
C ASN A 2 -8.29 -0.53 -86.32
N LEU A 3 -6.96 -0.64 -86.17
CA LEU A 3 -6.26 -1.83 -85.68
C LEU A 3 -6.62 -2.21 -84.22
N LYS A 4 -7.20 -1.29 -83.45
CA LYS A 4 -7.61 -1.51 -82.05
C LYS A 4 -8.72 -2.56 -81.90
N LYS A 5 -9.50 -2.85 -82.95
CA LYS A 5 -10.59 -3.85 -82.88
C LYS A 5 -10.10 -5.30 -83.00
N PHE A 6 -8.92 -5.53 -83.58
CA PHE A 6 -8.38 -6.88 -83.80
C PHE A 6 -7.52 -7.40 -82.65
N TYR A 7 -7.21 -6.55 -81.67
CA TYR A 7 -6.31 -6.87 -80.56
C TYR A 7 -7.04 -6.75 -79.21
N LYS A 8 -8.22 -7.38 -79.09
CA LYS A 8 -8.77 -7.68 -77.75
C LYS A 8 -8.12 -8.98 -77.27
N PRO A 9 -7.14 -8.94 -76.34
CA PRO A 9 -6.48 -10.15 -75.90
C PRO A 9 -7.51 -11.10 -75.29
N ASN A 10 -7.51 -12.35 -75.76
CA ASN A 10 -8.34 -13.41 -75.22
C ASN A 10 -8.12 -13.50 -73.69
N ARG A 11 -9.22 -13.68 -72.93
CA ARG A 11 -9.20 -13.80 -71.47
C ARG A 11 -8.23 -14.88 -71.00
N GLU A 12 -8.08 -15.96 -71.76
CA GLU A 12 -7.13 -17.04 -71.51
C GLU A 12 -5.68 -16.60 -71.64
N LEU A 13 -5.33 -15.85 -72.69
CA LEU A 13 -3.98 -15.30 -72.88
C LEU A 13 -3.62 -14.33 -71.75
N LYS A 14 -4.58 -13.51 -71.32
CA LYS A 14 -4.38 -12.61 -70.18
C LYS A 14 -4.14 -13.39 -68.89
N ALA A 15 -4.89 -14.45 -68.64
CA ALA A 15 -4.71 -15.30 -67.45
C ALA A 15 -3.36 -16.02 -67.48
N ARG A 16 -2.98 -16.60 -68.63
CA ARG A 16 -1.71 -17.30 -68.81
C ARG A 16 -0.50 -16.39 -68.66
N ASN A 17 -0.51 -15.23 -69.33
CA ASN A 17 0.58 -14.25 -69.23
C ASN A 17 0.69 -13.69 -67.81
N LYS A 18 -0.44 -13.46 -67.12
CA LYS A 18 -0.43 -13.07 -65.71
C LYS A 18 0.20 -14.14 -64.83
N ALA A 19 -0.12 -15.42 -65.04
CA ALA A 19 0.45 -16.51 -64.26
C ALA A 19 1.97 -16.63 -64.47
N ILE A 20 2.44 -16.55 -65.71
CA ILE A 20 3.86 -16.59 -66.07
C ILE A 20 4.61 -15.38 -65.49
N PHE A 21 4.03 -14.18 -65.61
CA PHE A 21 4.63 -12.98 -65.04
C PHE A 21 4.72 -13.08 -63.51
N LEU A 22 3.66 -13.50 -62.84
CA LEU A 22 3.65 -13.62 -61.38
C LEU A 22 4.61 -14.69 -60.87
N SER A 23 4.77 -15.82 -61.57
CA SER A 23 5.75 -16.85 -61.19
C SER A 23 7.19 -16.36 -61.37
N ALA A 24 7.49 -15.71 -62.50
CA ALA A 24 8.80 -15.11 -62.76
C ALA A 24 9.12 -13.99 -61.76
N PHE A 25 8.14 -13.13 -61.45
CA PHE A 25 8.28 -12.08 -60.45
C PHE A 25 8.54 -12.66 -59.06
N LYS A 26 7.80 -13.69 -58.64
CA LYS A 26 7.98 -14.36 -57.34
C LYS A 26 9.34 -15.05 -57.23
N SER A 27 9.85 -15.61 -58.33
CA SER A 27 11.18 -16.22 -58.40
C SER A 27 12.30 -15.17 -58.32
N LYS A 28 12.12 -14.01 -58.97
CA LYS A 28 13.12 -12.93 -58.99
C LYS A 28 13.17 -12.12 -57.69
N PHE A 29 12.07 -12.09 -56.94
CA PHE A 29 11.97 -11.42 -55.64
C PHE A 29 11.56 -12.39 -54.51
N PRO A 30 12.39 -13.40 -54.16
CA PRO A 30 12.02 -14.47 -53.23
C PRO A 30 11.81 -14.01 -51.77
N THR A 31 12.13 -12.75 -51.43
CA THR A 31 12.13 -12.22 -50.06
C THR A 31 11.31 -10.95 -49.84
N ALA A 32 10.48 -10.52 -50.79
CA ALA A 32 9.42 -9.54 -50.52
C ALA A 32 8.14 -10.19 -49.94
N ARG A 33 8.26 -11.45 -49.49
CA ARG A 33 7.23 -12.21 -48.78
C ARG A 33 7.09 -11.63 -47.38
N GLN A 34 6.35 -10.52 -47.27
CA GLN A 34 5.42 -10.20 -46.19
C GLN A 34 5.81 -10.74 -44.80
N LYS A 35 6.99 -10.39 -44.26
CA LYS A 35 7.15 -10.41 -42.81
C LYS A 35 6.24 -9.29 -42.30
N ALA A 36 5.14 -9.72 -41.71
CA ALA A 36 3.87 -9.02 -41.68
C ALA A 36 4.02 -7.54 -41.28
N PRO A 37 3.35 -6.59 -41.96
CA PRO A 37 3.32 -5.19 -41.53
C PRO A 37 2.89 -5.07 -40.06
N THR A 38 2.10 -6.02 -39.57
CA THR A 38 1.69 -6.14 -38.16
C THR A 38 2.87 -6.29 -37.21
N PHE A 39 3.97 -6.95 -37.57
CA PHE A 39 5.14 -7.07 -36.69
C PHE A 39 5.89 -5.74 -36.55
N ARG A 40 5.93 -4.92 -37.61
CA ARG A 40 6.49 -3.55 -37.53
C ARG A 40 5.62 -2.63 -36.67
N TYR A 41 4.30 -2.75 -36.77
CA TYR A 41 3.38 -2.01 -35.89
C TYR A 41 3.43 -2.51 -34.45
N PHE A 42 3.63 -3.81 -34.24
CA PHE A 42 3.83 -4.39 -32.91
C PHE A 42 5.09 -3.83 -32.24
N ILE A 43 6.25 -3.85 -32.91
CA ILE A 43 7.48 -3.27 -32.37
C ILE A 43 7.32 -1.76 -32.08
N ARG A 44 6.65 -1.01 -32.97
CA ARG A 44 6.35 0.41 -32.71
C ARG A 44 5.40 0.62 -31.53
N GLY A 45 4.39 -0.25 -31.38
CA GLY A 45 3.47 -0.23 -30.26
C GLY A 45 4.17 -0.49 -28.93
N VAL A 46 5.04 -1.51 -28.89
CA VAL A 46 5.85 -1.84 -27.71
C VAL A 46 6.82 -0.71 -27.37
N GLY A 47 7.47 -0.10 -28.37
CA GLY A 47 8.35 1.05 -28.14
C GLY A 47 7.60 2.26 -27.59
N PHE A 48 6.42 2.56 -28.13
CA PHE A 48 5.58 3.65 -27.63
C PHE A 48 5.07 3.38 -26.21
N SER A 49 4.62 2.15 -25.92
CA SER A 49 4.16 1.80 -24.56
C SER A 49 5.31 1.84 -23.55
N ALA A 50 6.50 1.36 -23.92
CA ALA A 50 7.68 1.45 -23.07
C ALA A 50 8.06 2.91 -22.79
N GLY A 51 8.06 3.77 -23.81
CA GLY A 51 8.32 5.20 -23.64
C GLY A 51 7.28 5.89 -22.75
N LEU A 52 6.01 5.53 -22.90
CA LEU A 52 4.92 6.07 -22.09
C LEU A 52 5.00 5.61 -20.63
N ILE A 53 5.34 4.35 -20.39
CA ILE A 53 5.62 3.82 -19.05
C ILE A 53 6.79 4.57 -18.43
N LEU A 54 7.88 4.78 -19.17
CA LEU A 54 9.07 5.46 -18.67
C LEU A 54 8.78 6.94 -18.35
N LEU A 55 7.95 7.60 -19.16
CA LEU A 55 7.47 8.96 -18.90
C LEU A 55 6.55 9.02 -17.68
N LEU A 56 5.68 8.02 -17.48
CA LEU A 56 4.85 7.91 -16.27
C LEU A 56 5.70 7.66 -15.02
N ILE A 57 6.74 6.81 -15.10
CA ILE A 57 7.66 6.57 -13.98
C ILE A 57 8.43 7.84 -13.65
N ALA A 58 8.98 8.53 -14.66
CA ALA A 58 9.69 9.80 -14.46
C ALA A 58 8.76 10.87 -13.83
N GLY A 59 7.53 10.98 -14.33
CA GLY A 59 6.51 11.85 -13.74
C GLY A 59 6.13 11.45 -12.30
N ALA A 60 6.01 10.16 -12.02
CA ALA A 60 5.73 9.64 -10.69
C ALA A 60 6.86 9.97 -9.70
N THR A 61 8.14 9.83 -10.09
CA THR A 61 9.26 10.19 -9.22
C THR A 61 9.30 11.68 -8.88
N TYR A 62 8.81 12.55 -9.77
CA TYR A 62 8.68 13.97 -9.49
C TYR A 62 7.50 14.25 -8.54
N ALA A 63 6.40 13.50 -8.66
CA ALA A 63 5.21 13.64 -7.82
C ALA A 63 5.34 12.97 -6.44
N ASP A 64 6.24 11.98 -6.29
CA ASP A 64 6.53 11.28 -5.04
C ASP A 64 7.54 12.04 -4.16
N GLN A 65 8.12 13.14 -4.67
CA GLN A 65 8.84 14.05 -3.79
C GLN A 65 7.86 14.56 -2.73
N LYS A 66 8.29 14.52 -1.47
CA LYS A 66 7.59 15.00 -0.25
C LYS A 66 6.99 16.43 -0.35
N ASN A 67 7.13 17.11 -1.47
CA ASN A 67 6.76 18.49 -1.77
C ASN A 67 5.40 18.69 -2.44
N VAL A 68 4.65 17.64 -2.78
CA VAL A 68 3.29 17.83 -3.32
C VAL A 68 2.32 18.05 -2.15
N GLY A 69 2.16 19.31 -1.77
CA GLY A 69 1.17 19.75 -0.78
C GLY A 69 -0.27 19.51 -1.25
N ALA A 70 -1.21 19.46 -0.31
CA ALA A 70 -2.62 19.15 -0.56
C ALA A 70 -3.37 20.15 -1.46
N ASP A 71 -2.79 21.34 -1.68
CA ASP A 71 -3.33 22.37 -2.58
C ASP A 71 -2.81 22.27 -4.02
N ASN A 72 -1.88 21.37 -4.29
CA ASN A 72 -1.29 21.23 -5.61
C ASN A 72 -2.21 20.48 -6.58
N ILE A 73 -2.20 20.87 -7.87
CA ILE A 73 -2.96 20.21 -8.95
C ILE A 73 -2.57 18.72 -9.12
N LEU A 74 -1.37 18.35 -8.72
CA LEU A 74 -0.87 16.96 -8.79
C LEU A 74 -1.28 16.10 -7.58
N TYR A 75 -1.99 16.65 -6.60
CA TYR A 75 -2.40 15.92 -5.40
C TYR A 75 -3.27 14.67 -5.67
N PRO A 76 -4.22 14.67 -6.61
CA PRO A 76 -4.97 13.46 -6.96
C PRO A 76 -4.09 12.32 -7.50
N LEU A 77 -2.99 12.67 -8.18
CA LEU A 77 -2.03 11.69 -8.68
C LEU A 77 -1.28 11.03 -7.51
N LYS A 78 -0.84 11.82 -6.52
CA LYS A 78 -0.25 11.33 -5.27
C LYS A 78 -1.16 10.32 -4.57
N ARG A 79 -2.46 10.63 -4.46
CA ARG A 79 -3.44 9.71 -3.88
C ARG A 79 -3.59 8.41 -4.64
N SER A 80 -3.57 8.50 -5.97
CA SER A 80 -3.64 7.32 -6.83
C SER A 80 -2.42 6.42 -6.65
N THR A 81 -1.22 7.00 -6.54
CA THR A 81 0.01 6.24 -6.29
C THR A 81 0.03 5.59 -4.91
N GLU A 82 -0.47 6.29 -3.88
CA GLU A 82 -0.59 5.75 -2.52
C GLU A 82 -1.58 4.59 -2.45
N ALA A 83 -2.73 4.71 -3.12
CA ALA A 83 -3.72 3.63 -3.21
C ALA A 83 -3.16 2.38 -3.93
N VAL A 84 -2.40 2.58 -5.01
CA VAL A 84 -1.72 1.49 -5.70
C VAL A 84 -0.67 0.84 -4.79
N LYS A 85 0.16 1.63 -4.12
CA LYS A 85 1.16 1.13 -3.16
C LYS A 85 0.48 0.32 -2.05
N SER A 86 -0.65 0.80 -1.50
CA SER A 86 -1.45 0.07 -0.49
C SER A 86 -1.88 -1.33 -0.93
N ILE A 87 -2.27 -1.49 -2.20
CA ILE A 87 -2.70 -2.77 -2.77
C ILE A 87 -1.52 -3.75 -2.92
N PHE A 88 -0.34 -3.23 -3.28
CA PHE A 88 0.85 -4.06 -3.52
C PHE A 88 1.68 -4.32 -2.26
N THR A 89 1.45 -3.59 -1.16
CA THR A 89 2.13 -3.82 0.11
C THR A 89 1.73 -5.16 0.73
N SER A 90 2.73 -5.94 1.15
CA SER A 90 2.54 -7.25 1.79
C SER A 90 1.85 -7.12 3.16
N GLY A 91 1.13 -8.16 3.60
CA GLY A 91 0.34 -8.11 4.83
C GLY A 91 1.13 -7.79 6.11
N SER A 92 2.40 -8.18 6.19
CA SER A 92 3.28 -7.83 7.31
C SER A 92 3.69 -6.35 7.28
N GLN A 93 3.96 -5.79 6.10
CA GLN A 93 4.37 -4.39 5.90
C GLN A 93 3.18 -3.42 5.84
N LYS A 94 1.95 -3.94 5.73
CA LYS A 94 0.77 -3.12 5.52
C LYS A 94 0.46 -2.22 6.71
N ALA A 95 0.72 -2.67 7.94
CA ALA A 95 0.56 -1.86 9.14
C ALA A 95 1.49 -0.63 9.13
N GLU A 96 2.78 -0.85 8.82
CA GLU A 96 3.78 0.21 8.68
C GLU A 96 3.42 1.19 7.57
N PHE A 97 2.95 0.67 6.43
CA PHE A 97 2.54 1.50 5.31
C PHE A 97 1.36 2.43 5.68
N HIS A 98 0.35 1.93 6.40
CA HIS A 98 -0.75 2.77 6.88
C HIS A 98 -0.29 3.81 7.90
N LEU A 99 0.69 3.48 8.75
CA LEU A 99 1.31 4.43 9.68
C LEU A 99 2.08 5.53 8.91
N GLU A 100 2.83 5.16 7.87
CA GLU A 100 3.52 6.13 6.99
C GLU A 100 2.52 7.12 6.35
N LEU A 101 1.37 6.61 5.88
CA LEU A 101 0.29 7.45 5.36
C LEU A 101 -0.33 8.35 6.43
N ALA A 102 -0.59 7.82 7.62
CA ALA A 102 -1.12 8.59 8.75
C ALA A 102 -0.17 9.76 9.09
N GLN A 103 1.13 9.50 9.28
CA GLN A 103 2.12 10.54 9.53
C GLN A 103 2.10 11.61 8.44
N ARG A 104 2.02 11.19 7.17
CA ARG A 104 1.96 12.11 6.03
C ARG A 104 0.70 12.97 6.02
N ARG A 105 -0.46 12.42 6.39
CA ARG A 105 -1.71 13.21 6.52
C ARG A 105 -1.60 14.23 7.64
N LEU A 106 -0.97 13.85 8.75
CA LEU A 106 -0.71 14.77 9.85
C LEU A 106 0.18 15.94 9.39
N ASP A 107 1.26 15.67 8.65
CA ASP A 107 2.14 16.71 8.11
C ASP A 107 1.41 17.62 7.11
N GLU A 108 0.56 17.06 6.24
CA GLU A 108 -0.27 17.83 5.31
C GLU A 108 -1.28 18.74 6.04
N ILE A 109 -1.89 18.25 7.13
CA ILE A 109 -2.78 19.06 7.98
C ILE A 109 -2.03 20.22 8.61
N LYS A 110 -0.83 19.98 9.16
CA LYS A 110 0.02 21.02 9.74
C LYS A 110 0.39 22.08 8.71
N GLU A 111 0.80 21.65 7.51
CA GLU A 111 1.15 22.56 6.42
C GLU A 111 -0.04 23.44 6.02
N ILE A 112 -1.23 22.86 5.84
CA ILE A 112 -2.43 23.61 5.47
C ILE A 112 -2.86 24.54 6.62
N ARG A 113 -2.88 24.05 7.86
CA ARG A 113 -3.30 24.82 9.04
C ARG A 113 -2.39 26.04 9.25
N SER A 114 -1.09 25.91 9.00
CA SER A 114 -0.13 27.02 9.06
C SER A 114 -0.40 28.12 8.01
N LYS A 115 -0.96 27.76 6.85
CA LYS A 115 -1.27 28.69 5.75
C LYS A 115 -2.69 29.27 5.86
N ASN A 116 -3.66 28.44 6.22
CA ASN A 116 -5.07 28.79 6.35
C ASN A 116 -5.76 27.81 7.32
N PRO A 117 -6.02 28.22 8.58
CA PRO A 117 -6.59 27.34 9.61
C PRO A 117 -8.05 26.94 9.33
N GLU A 118 -8.79 27.70 8.54
CA GLU A 118 -10.20 27.43 8.20
C GLU A 118 -10.37 26.66 6.89
N ASN A 119 -9.29 26.13 6.32
CA ASN A 119 -9.36 25.40 5.06
C ASN A 119 -10.23 24.12 5.22
N PRO A 120 -11.32 23.96 4.43
CA PRO A 120 -12.21 22.79 4.56
C PRO A 120 -11.50 21.46 4.32
N LYS A 121 -10.37 21.45 3.60
CA LYS A 121 -9.56 20.24 3.38
C LYS A 121 -8.99 19.65 4.66
N ILE A 122 -8.79 20.44 5.71
CA ILE A 122 -8.32 19.96 7.00
C ILE A 122 -9.29 18.88 7.51
N THR A 123 -10.60 19.12 7.43
CA THR A 123 -11.61 18.16 7.89
C THR A 123 -11.59 16.85 7.09
N SER A 124 -11.37 16.90 5.78
CA SER A 124 -11.23 15.68 4.97
C SER A 124 -9.96 14.92 5.30
N LEU A 125 -8.83 15.61 5.48
CA LEU A 125 -7.56 14.98 5.83
C LEU A 125 -7.59 14.38 7.24
N SER A 126 -8.27 15.01 8.19
CA SER A 126 -8.44 14.46 9.54
C SER A 126 -9.20 13.13 9.52
N LYS A 127 -10.29 13.03 8.76
CA LYS A 127 -11.04 11.76 8.61
C LYS A 127 -10.20 10.66 7.98
N GLU A 128 -9.37 11.02 7.02
CA GLU A 128 -8.48 10.05 6.41
C GLU A 128 -7.36 9.63 7.34
N LEU A 129 -6.78 10.58 8.10
CA LEU A 129 -5.82 10.27 9.16
C LEU A 129 -6.41 9.25 10.15
N GLU A 130 -7.62 9.49 10.65
CA GLU A 130 -8.36 8.54 11.50
C GLU A 130 -8.48 7.17 10.83
N SER A 131 -8.90 7.12 9.57
CA SER A 131 -9.04 5.86 8.83
C SER A 131 -7.71 5.13 8.65
N GLU A 132 -6.61 5.82 8.35
CA GLU A 132 -5.30 5.20 8.21
C GLU A 132 -4.78 4.65 9.55
N VAL A 133 -5.06 5.33 10.66
CA VAL A 133 -4.73 4.85 12.01
C VAL A 133 -5.54 3.60 12.34
N GLU A 134 -6.85 3.60 12.10
CA GLU A 134 -7.70 2.42 12.29
C GLU A 134 -7.24 1.23 11.43
N ASN A 135 -6.89 1.47 10.16
CA ASN A 135 -6.37 0.44 9.26
C ASN A 135 -5.04 -0.14 9.75
N SER A 136 -4.16 0.70 10.31
CA SER A 136 -2.89 0.25 10.89
C SER A 136 -3.12 -0.69 12.08
N ILE A 137 -4.00 -0.31 13.01
CA ILE A 137 -4.34 -1.09 14.21
C ILE A 137 -5.00 -2.41 13.80
N GLY A 138 -5.98 -2.37 12.90
CA GLY A 138 -6.66 -3.58 12.42
C GLY A 138 -5.72 -4.57 11.75
N THR A 139 -4.69 -4.08 11.06
CA THR A 139 -3.65 -4.93 10.44
C THR A 139 -2.76 -5.59 11.49
N ILE A 140 -2.37 -4.85 12.55
CA ILE A 140 -1.58 -5.39 13.67
C ILE A 140 -2.36 -6.49 14.40
N GLU A 141 -3.63 -6.25 14.70
CA GLU A 141 -4.51 -7.23 15.35
C GLU A 141 -4.68 -8.50 14.50
N PHE A 142 -4.87 -8.34 13.18
CA PHE A 142 -4.95 -9.46 12.25
C PHE A 142 -3.66 -10.29 12.25
N ASN A 143 -2.49 -9.65 12.18
CA ASN A 143 -1.19 -10.33 12.19
C ASN A 143 -0.94 -11.06 13.52
N LYS A 144 -1.32 -10.46 14.66
CA LYS A 144 -1.25 -11.09 15.99
C LYS A 144 -2.06 -12.39 16.05
N ASN A 145 -3.24 -12.40 15.43
CA ASN A 145 -4.11 -13.58 15.36
C ASN A 145 -3.54 -14.69 14.46
N ILE A 146 -2.83 -14.35 13.38
CA ILE A 146 -2.14 -15.34 12.53
C ILE A 146 -1.05 -16.06 13.32
N VAL A 147 -0.19 -15.31 14.01
CA VAL A 147 0.93 -15.87 14.78
C VAL A 147 0.42 -16.78 15.90
N LYS A 148 -0.67 -16.40 16.57
CA LYS A 148 -1.30 -17.25 17.60
C LYS A 148 -1.79 -18.59 17.05
N LYS A 149 -2.25 -18.63 15.80
CA LYS A 149 -2.76 -19.85 15.14
C LYS A 149 -1.63 -20.78 14.68
N GLU A 150 -0.49 -20.23 14.30
CA GLU A 150 0.67 -21.01 13.84
C GLU A 150 1.41 -21.70 15.00
N ASN A 151 1.31 -21.16 16.22
CA ASN A 151 1.84 -21.77 17.44
C ASN A 151 0.99 -22.90 18.03
N ILE A 152 -0.07 -23.34 17.34
CA ILE A 152 -0.75 -24.58 17.71
C ILE A 152 0.21 -25.70 17.27
N PRO A 153 0.81 -26.49 18.21
CA PRO A 153 1.69 -27.57 17.83
C PRO A 153 0.96 -28.41 16.79
N PRO A 154 1.62 -28.79 15.67
CA PRO A 154 0.98 -29.58 14.63
C PRO A 154 0.25 -30.72 15.33
N PRO A 155 -1.07 -30.88 15.11
CA PRO A 155 -1.85 -31.89 15.82
C PRO A 155 -1.04 -33.16 15.71
N PHE A 156 -0.61 -33.71 16.85
CA PHE A 156 0.17 -34.94 16.89
C PHE A 156 -0.58 -35.90 15.99
N LEU A 157 -0.04 -36.13 14.78
CA LEU A 157 -0.69 -37.03 13.86
C LEU A 157 -0.69 -38.34 14.65
N PRO A 158 -1.87 -38.88 15.01
CA PRO A 158 -1.90 -40.14 15.71
C PRO A 158 -1.11 -41.09 14.81
N VAL A 159 0.01 -41.58 15.34
CA VAL A 159 0.89 -42.52 14.64
C VAL A 159 -0.04 -43.56 14.04
N ALA A 160 -0.16 -43.56 12.71
CA ALA A 160 -1.19 -44.34 12.05
C ALA A 160 -1.03 -45.79 12.48
N PRO A 161 -2.00 -46.39 13.20
CA PRO A 161 -1.98 -47.83 13.37
C PRO A 161 -2.10 -48.41 11.96
N SER A 162 -1.08 -49.16 11.55
CA SER A 162 -1.04 -49.88 10.28
C SER A 162 -2.34 -50.66 10.08
N GLN A 163 -3.28 -50.09 9.31
CA GLN A 163 -4.56 -50.71 9.01
C GLN A 163 -4.72 -50.97 7.52
N LYS A 164 -5.05 -52.23 7.26
CA LYS A 164 -5.43 -52.87 5.99
C LYS A 164 -6.49 -52.07 5.22
N PRO A 165 -6.55 -52.25 3.89
CA PRO A 165 -7.55 -51.61 3.03
C PRO A 165 -8.96 -52.16 3.31
N GLY A 166 -9.89 -51.26 3.65
CA GLY A 166 -11.29 -51.62 3.88
C GLY A 166 -12.22 -50.41 3.77
N ALA A 167 -12.93 -50.36 2.63
CA ALA A 167 -14.24 -49.74 2.35
C ALA A 167 -14.58 -48.33 2.89
N PHE A 168 -14.76 -47.43 1.92
CA PHE A 168 -15.44 -46.12 1.98
C PHE A 168 -16.80 -46.17 2.70
N SER A 169 -17.10 -45.17 3.54
CA SER A 169 -18.47 -44.80 3.91
C SER A 169 -18.59 -43.31 4.21
N HIS A 170 -19.66 -42.71 3.69
CA HIS A 170 -20.02 -41.30 3.74
C HIS A 170 -20.51 -40.85 5.13
N ARG A 171 -20.23 -39.61 5.56
CA ARG A 171 -21.16 -38.88 6.45
C ARG A 171 -21.00 -37.36 6.45
N ALA A 172 -22.15 -36.70 6.63
CA ALA A 172 -22.43 -35.28 6.47
C ALA A 172 -22.41 -34.46 7.79
N SER A 173 -22.39 -33.14 7.59
CA SER A 173 -23.11 -32.08 8.33
C SER A 173 -22.53 -31.42 9.60
N SER A 174 -22.65 -30.08 9.59
CA SER A 174 -23.26 -29.20 10.63
C SER A 174 -22.39 -28.45 11.67
N THR A 175 -22.36 -27.12 11.49
CA THR A 175 -22.77 -26.01 12.41
C THR A 175 -22.19 -25.87 13.83
N LYS A 176 -21.66 -24.67 14.16
CA LYS A 176 -22.04 -23.73 15.27
C LYS A 176 -20.96 -22.63 15.41
N GLU A 177 -21.29 -21.34 15.30
CA GLU A 177 -21.93 -20.44 16.29
C GLU A 177 -20.95 -20.05 17.42
N SER A 178 -20.44 -18.81 17.39
CA SER A 178 -19.59 -18.23 18.44
C SER A 178 -20.23 -16.94 18.94
N GLN A 179 -20.78 -17.04 20.15
CA GLN A 179 -21.24 -15.91 20.97
C GLN A 179 -20.14 -15.48 21.96
N THR A 180 -20.36 -14.29 22.52
CA THR A 180 -19.72 -13.66 23.69
C THR A 180 -18.35 -13.03 23.48
N GLN A 181 -18.30 -11.70 23.55
CA GLN A 181 -17.69 -11.00 24.67
C GLN A 181 -18.30 -9.59 24.81
N ASN A 182 -18.89 -9.35 25.97
CA ASN A 182 -19.50 -8.11 26.38
C ASN A 182 -18.85 -7.81 27.74
N LEU A 183 -17.90 -6.89 27.79
CA LEU A 183 -17.22 -6.48 29.02
C LEU A 183 -17.07 -4.95 29.04
N ASN A 184 -17.70 -4.36 30.05
CA ASN A 184 -17.45 -3.08 30.71
C ASN A 184 -16.99 -1.87 29.88
N LEU A 185 -17.94 -1.28 29.13
CA LEU A 185 -17.81 0.06 28.55
C LEU A 185 -17.89 1.19 29.60
N LYS A 186 -18.55 0.95 30.74
CA LYS A 186 -18.79 1.99 31.77
C LYS A 186 -17.58 2.32 32.64
N GLU A 187 -16.67 1.37 32.82
CA GLU A 187 -15.46 1.57 33.63
C GLU A 187 -14.40 2.37 32.87
N ILE A 188 -14.39 2.25 31.54
CA ILE A 188 -13.50 3.00 30.64
C ILE A 188 -13.98 4.46 30.49
N GLU A 189 -15.29 4.71 30.48
CA GLU A 189 -15.87 6.05 30.37
C GLU A 189 -15.60 6.90 31.63
N GLU A 190 -15.56 6.28 32.81
CA GLU A 190 -15.32 6.97 34.08
C GLU A 190 -13.84 7.35 34.26
N VAL A 191 -12.91 6.52 33.77
CA VAL A 191 -11.48 6.83 33.74
C VAL A 191 -11.17 7.94 32.72
N GLY A 192 -11.83 7.93 31.57
CA GLY A 192 -11.67 8.98 30.54
C GLY A 192 -12.11 10.37 31.01
N LYS A 193 -13.18 10.48 31.80
CA LYS A 193 -13.62 11.76 32.37
C LYS A 193 -12.62 12.33 33.39
N LYS A 194 -12.04 11.47 34.23
CA LYS A 194 -11.09 11.89 35.26
C LYS A 194 -9.80 12.46 34.70
N VAL A 195 -9.29 11.86 33.62
CA VAL A 195 -8.06 12.32 32.94
C VAL A 195 -8.29 13.61 32.16
N SER A 196 -9.49 13.80 31.59
CA SER A 196 -9.87 15.03 30.86
C SER A 196 -10.02 16.24 31.80
N GLU A 197 -10.54 16.04 33.01
CA GLU A 197 -10.66 17.11 34.02
C GLU A 197 -9.32 17.49 34.66
N GLU A 198 -8.36 16.56 34.73
CA GLU A 198 -7.01 16.84 35.23
C GLU A 198 -6.19 17.67 34.23
N TYR A 199 -6.31 17.35 32.92
CA TYR A 199 -5.61 18.09 31.85
C TYR A 199 -6.08 19.53 31.64
N GLN A 200 -7.35 19.86 31.89
CA GLN A 200 -7.84 21.25 31.75
C GLN A 200 -7.36 22.19 32.87
N ASN A 201 -6.89 21.65 33.99
CA ASN A 201 -6.43 22.45 35.12
C ASN A 201 -4.93 22.79 35.04
N GLU A 202 -4.16 22.10 34.21
CA GLU A 202 -2.71 22.26 34.14
C GLU A 202 -2.23 23.26 33.07
N PHE A 203 -3.10 23.63 32.11
CA PHE A 203 -2.76 24.50 30.96
C PHE A 203 -3.09 25.99 31.13
N LYS A 204 -3.33 26.49 32.34
CA LYS A 204 -3.62 27.92 32.57
C LYS A 204 -2.40 28.81 32.78
N ASP A 205 -1.19 28.26 32.89
CA ASP A 205 -0.04 29.03 33.42
C ASP A 205 1.23 29.09 32.53
N GLU A 206 1.25 28.62 31.28
CA GLU A 206 2.46 28.73 30.43
C GLU A 206 2.20 29.34 29.06
N GLU A 207 2.38 30.67 28.98
CA GLU A 207 2.59 31.43 27.74
C GLU A 207 3.98 32.07 27.81
N VAL A 208 5.01 31.43 27.22
CA VAL A 208 6.32 32.06 26.97
C VAL A 208 6.87 31.61 25.61
N GLU A 209 7.22 32.60 24.79
CA GLU A 209 7.85 32.55 23.47
C GLU A 209 9.02 31.56 23.34
N SER A 210 9.11 30.87 22.19
CA SER A 210 10.42 30.58 21.61
C SER A 210 10.41 30.41 20.09
N GLN A 211 11.36 31.12 19.48
CA GLN A 211 11.69 31.20 18.07
C GLN A 211 12.35 29.92 17.54
N THR A 212 12.15 29.68 16.24
CA THR A 212 12.63 28.55 15.45
C THR A 212 14.08 28.73 14.99
N ASN A 213 14.90 27.68 15.12
CA ASN A 213 16.13 27.49 14.35
C ASN A 213 16.26 26.00 13.99
N HIS A 214 16.31 25.69 12.69
CA HIS A 214 16.51 24.35 12.14
C HIS A 214 17.95 24.19 11.62
N PRO A 215 18.69 23.12 12.00
CA PRO A 215 19.96 22.76 11.36
C PRO A 215 19.78 21.77 10.17
N PRO A 216 20.76 21.68 9.26
CA PRO A 216 20.69 20.81 8.09
C PRO A 216 21.04 19.35 8.44
N ASN A 217 20.36 18.43 7.75
CA ASN A 217 20.42 16.99 7.99
C ASN A 217 21.52 16.35 7.12
N GLU A 218 22.56 15.79 7.74
CA GLU A 218 23.60 15.00 7.08
C GLU A 218 23.15 13.53 6.95
N GLY A 219 23.28 12.99 5.73
CA GLY A 219 22.89 11.63 5.42
C GLY A 219 23.92 10.61 5.88
N GLU A 220 23.53 9.75 6.82
CA GLU A 220 24.32 8.61 7.26
C GLU A 220 23.73 7.31 6.66
N GLN A 221 24.47 6.71 5.73
CA GLN A 221 24.15 5.41 5.14
C GLN A 221 24.74 4.30 6.01
N ASN A 222 23.93 3.69 6.88
CA ASN A 222 24.32 2.49 7.61
C ASN A 222 24.09 1.23 6.78
N LYS A 223 25.18 0.47 6.62
CA LYS A 223 25.28 -0.81 5.92
C LYS A 223 24.87 -1.93 6.87
N THR A 224 23.68 -2.49 6.68
CA THR A 224 23.17 -3.60 7.50
C THR A 224 23.74 -4.94 7.00
N GLU A 225 24.47 -5.64 7.87
CA GLU A 225 24.86 -7.04 7.69
C GLU A 225 23.67 -7.93 8.05
N ASN A 226 23.22 -8.76 7.11
CA ASN A 226 22.03 -9.60 7.25
C ASN A 226 22.34 -10.87 8.05
N ALA A 227 22.13 -10.84 9.37
CA ALA A 227 21.94 -12.05 10.16
C ALA A 227 20.50 -12.56 9.95
N THR A 228 20.34 -13.86 9.70
CA THR A 228 19.04 -14.51 9.49
C THR A 228 18.30 -14.62 10.81
N LEU A 229 17.63 -13.54 11.21
CA LEU A 229 16.82 -13.47 12.43
C LEU A 229 15.54 -14.30 12.27
N SER A 230 15.11 -14.96 13.35
CA SER A 230 13.92 -15.80 13.33
C SER A 230 12.64 -14.97 13.15
N THR A 231 11.64 -15.49 12.45
CA THR A 231 10.35 -14.82 12.17
C THR A 231 9.67 -14.15 13.39
N PRO A 232 9.63 -14.74 14.60
CA PRO A 232 9.02 -14.08 15.76
C PRO A 232 9.84 -12.88 16.28
N GLU A 233 11.15 -12.87 16.06
CA GLU A 233 12.06 -11.82 16.54
C GLU A 233 11.95 -10.56 15.67
N ILE A 234 11.81 -10.73 14.35
CA ILE A 234 11.55 -9.64 13.40
C ILE A 234 10.23 -8.94 13.72
N LEU A 235 9.19 -9.69 14.08
CA LEU A 235 7.88 -9.12 14.42
C LEU A 235 7.94 -8.26 15.70
N ASN A 236 8.69 -8.70 16.70
CA ASN A 236 8.84 -7.95 17.96
C ASN A 236 9.67 -6.67 17.77
N GLN A 237 10.74 -6.72 16.98
CA GLN A 237 11.53 -5.53 16.64
C GLN A 237 10.65 -4.49 15.93
N HIS A 238 9.89 -4.93 14.93
CA HIS A 238 9.01 -4.06 14.15
C HIS A 238 7.90 -3.42 14.99
N GLN A 239 7.29 -4.18 15.91
CA GLN A 239 6.31 -3.62 16.86
C GLN A 239 6.94 -2.56 17.78
N THR A 240 8.19 -2.74 18.17
CA THR A 240 8.90 -1.78 19.03
C THR A 240 9.15 -0.47 18.29
N GLU A 241 9.60 -0.53 17.03
CA GLU A 241 9.80 0.66 16.17
C GLU A 241 8.50 1.43 15.92
N ILE A 242 7.38 0.73 15.74
CA ILE A 242 6.04 1.32 15.65
C ILE A 242 5.68 2.04 16.96
N CYS A 243 5.90 1.40 18.11
CA CYS A 243 5.61 1.98 19.41
C CYS A 243 6.45 3.22 19.70
N GLU A 244 7.74 3.21 19.36
CA GLU A 244 8.61 4.38 19.50
C GLU A 244 8.20 5.52 18.57
N SER A 245 7.84 5.23 17.32
CA SER A 245 7.41 6.25 16.35
C SER A 245 6.15 6.97 16.83
N TRP A 246 5.16 6.22 17.33
CA TRP A 246 3.96 6.80 17.91
C TRP A 246 4.21 7.56 19.20
N LYS A 247 5.05 7.02 20.08
CA LYS A 247 5.45 7.72 21.29
C LYS A 247 6.06 9.08 20.93
N LYS A 248 6.92 9.13 19.90
CA LYS A 248 7.47 10.38 19.38
C LYS A 248 6.38 11.31 18.86
N ILE A 249 5.40 10.82 18.10
CA ILE A 249 4.26 11.63 17.61
C ILE A 249 3.44 12.23 18.76
N ILE A 250 3.27 11.49 19.86
CA ILE A 250 2.57 11.94 21.07
C ILE A 250 3.42 12.95 21.86
N GLU A 251 4.71 12.68 22.04
CA GLU A 251 5.62 13.48 22.87
C GLU A 251 6.08 14.78 22.17
N GLU A 252 6.17 14.82 20.83
CA GLU A 252 6.51 16.04 20.08
C GLU A 252 5.40 17.11 20.09
N GLN A 253 4.33 16.94 20.89
CA GLN A 253 3.42 18.02 21.35
C GLN A 253 2.96 18.98 20.24
N ASP A 254 2.54 18.44 19.09
CA ASP A 254 1.81 19.25 18.13
C ASP A 254 0.35 19.34 18.61
N GLU A 255 -0.12 20.54 18.96
CA GLU A 255 -1.50 20.79 19.41
C GLU A 255 -2.54 20.14 18.48
N ALA A 256 -2.23 20.02 17.18
CA ALA A 256 -3.05 19.34 16.19
C ALA A 256 -3.16 17.82 16.42
N ALA A 257 -2.07 17.15 16.80
CA ALA A 257 -2.07 15.74 17.14
C ALA A 257 -2.83 15.50 18.45
N VAL A 258 -2.63 16.37 19.44
CA VAL A 258 -3.33 16.34 20.73
C VAL A 258 -4.84 16.54 20.53
N GLU A 259 -5.26 17.51 19.73
CA GLU A 259 -6.69 17.77 19.45
C GLU A 259 -7.37 16.56 18.77
N LEU A 260 -6.67 15.89 17.86
CA LEU A 260 -7.18 14.71 17.16
C LEU A 260 -7.25 13.49 18.10
N MET A 261 -6.24 13.33 18.95
CA MET A 261 -6.18 12.29 19.98
C MET A 261 -7.24 12.48 21.07
N VAL A 262 -7.49 13.71 21.51
CA VAL A 262 -8.56 14.05 22.47
C VAL A 262 -9.94 13.69 21.91
N LYS A 263 -10.14 13.80 20.59
CA LYS A 263 -11.41 13.43 19.94
C LYS A 263 -11.64 11.92 19.83
N THR A 264 -10.59 11.10 19.95
CA THR A 264 -10.67 9.63 19.85
C THR A 264 -9.87 8.91 20.96
N PRO A 265 -10.28 9.03 22.23
CA PRO A 265 -9.57 8.42 23.36
C PRO A 265 -9.46 6.89 23.27
N GLU A 266 -10.42 6.24 22.59
CA GLU A 266 -10.41 4.78 22.37
C GLU A 266 -9.18 4.31 21.59
N ILE A 267 -8.70 5.13 20.63
CA ILE A 267 -7.55 4.80 19.80
C ILE A 267 -6.27 4.82 20.65
N ILE A 268 -6.12 5.82 21.52
CA ILE A 268 -4.97 5.95 22.42
C ILE A 268 -4.92 4.77 23.38
N VAL A 269 -6.05 4.39 23.98
CA VAL A 269 -6.11 3.28 24.94
C VAL A 269 -5.71 1.97 24.25
N LYS A 270 -6.28 1.65 23.08
CA LYS A 270 -5.90 0.44 22.33
C LYS A 270 -4.42 0.44 21.96
N PHE A 271 -3.89 1.60 21.59
CA PHE A 271 -2.48 1.72 21.26
C PHE A 271 -1.58 1.49 22.48
N GLN A 272 -1.87 2.16 23.59
CA GLN A 272 -1.17 1.97 24.86
C GLN A 272 -1.24 0.53 25.35
N GLU A 273 -2.40 -0.13 25.26
CA GLU A 273 -2.53 -1.55 25.58
C GLU A 273 -1.67 -2.44 24.70
N ASN A 274 -1.60 -2.16 23.39
CA ASN A 274 -0.76 -2.93 22.49
C ASN A 274 0.74 -2.72 22.76
N CYS A 275 1.18 -1.50 23.05
CA CYS A 275 2.58 -1.22 23.37
C CYS A 275 2.99 -1.67 24.79
N ARG A 276 2.09 -1.63 25.77
CA ARG A 276 2.37 -2.04 27.16
C ARG A 276 2.60 -3.54 27.31
N ASN A 277 2.06 -4.33 26.39
CA ASN A 277 2.22 -5.78 26.35
C ASN A 277 3.51 -6.23 25.66
N LEU A 278 4.33 -5.31 25.14
CA LEU A 278 5.65 -5.68 24.63
C LEU A 278 6.53 -6.11 25.81
N PRO A 279 7.18 -7.29 25.73
CA PRO A 279 8.10 -7.70 26.77
C PRO A 279 9.18 -6.63 26.88
N ASN A 280 9.33 -6.02 28.06
CA ASN A 280 10.43 -5.12 28.35
C ASN A 280 11.74 -5.86 28.04
N GLN A 281 12.29 -5.66 26.84
CA GLN A 281 13.66 -6.03 26.54
C GLN A 281 14.53 -5.05 27.32
N LYS A 282 14.71 -5.34 28.62
CA LYS A 282 15.83 -4.79 29.37
C LYS A 282 17.07 -5.33 28.68
N ASN A 283 17.75 -4.44 27.98
CA ASN A 283 19.11 -4.67 27.49
C ASN A 283 19.98 -5.03 28.70
N ASP A 284 20.39 -6.29 28.79
CA ASP A 284 21.56 -6.71 29.58
C ASP A 284 22.84 -6.41 28.80
#